data_AF-A0A290QCQ7-F1
#
_entry.id   AF-A0A290QCQ7-F1
#
_cell.length_a   1.000
_cell.length_b   1.000
_cell.length_c   1.000
_cell.angle_alpha   90.00
_cell.angle_beta   90.00
_cell.angle_gamma   90.00
#
_symmetry.space_group_name_H-M   'P 1'
#
loop_
_entity.id
_entity.type
_entity.pdbx_description
1 polymer ?
#
loop_
_entity_poly.entity_id
_entity_poly.type
_entity_poly.pdbx_seq_one_letter_code
_entity_poly.pdbx_strand_id
1 'polypeptide(L)'
;MKMTMHIDEDVLDRVMKITGAKTKTDAVEIALTEMARRHKLKELFNAGLGLTPDELKASFANDPSLEKSDVLYAAEDPAPYGQPRPSGQ
;
A
#
# COMPACT_ATOMS: atom_id res chain seq x y z
N MET A 1 -26.96 10.36 -5.37
CA MET A 1 -27.65 10.71 -6.64
C MET A 1 -28.00 9.42 -7.38
N LYS A 2 -29.10 9.40 -8.16
CA LYS A 2 -29.44 8.27 -9.03
C LYS A 2 -28.99 8.58 -10.46
N MET A 3 -28.32 7.63 -11.10
CA MET A 3 -27.90 7.72 -12.50
C MET A 3 -28.10 6.37 -13.19
N THR A 4 -28.14 6.38 -14.53
CA THR A 4 -28.24 5.18 -15.34
C THR A 4 -27.04 5.13 -16.28
N MET A 5 -26.34 4.01 -16.28
CA MET A 5 -25.18 3.78 -17.15
C MET A 5 -25.15 2.32 -17.59
N HIS A 6 -24.51 2.05 -18.72
CA HIS A 6 -24.28 0.68 -19.19
C HIS A 6 -22.91 0.20 -18.71
N ILE A 7 -22.86 -1.00 -18.14
CA ILE A 7 -21.65 -1.65 -17.63
C ILE A 7 -21.64 -3.07 -18.19
N ASP A 8 -20.47 -3.50 -18.65
CA ASP A 8 -20.21 -4.89 -19.01
C ASP A 8 -20.50 -5.82 -17.82
N GLU A 9 -21.37 -6.83 -18.02
CA GLU A 9 -21.81 -7.70 -16.93
C GLU A 9 -20.67 -8.59 -16.39
N ASP A 10 -19.73 -9.02 -17.24
CA ASP A 10 -18.59 -9.83 -16.81
C ASP A 10 -17.62 -9.02 -15.95
N VAL A 11 -17.50 -7.71 -16.22
CA VAL A 11 -16.74 -6.80 -15.36
C VAL A 11 -17.43 -6.66 -14.01
N LEU A 12 -18.74 -6.39 -13.99
CA LEU A 12 -19.49 -6.21 -12.76
C LEU A 12 -19.47 -7.47 -11.89
N ASP A 13 -19.66 -8.64 -12.48
CA ASP A 13 -19.61 -9.93 -11.78
C ASP A 13 -18.24 -10.20 -11.15
N ARG A 14 -17.15 -9.88 -11.86
CA ARG A 14 -15.80 -9.99 -11.30
C ARG A 14 -15.60 -9.05 -10.13
N VAL A 15 -16.05 -7.80 -10.24
CA VAL A 15 -15.96 -6.82 -9.13
C VAL A 15 -16.75 -7.31 -7.92
N MET A 16 -17.97 -7.81 -8.11
CA MET A 16 -18.78 -8.37 -7.01
C MET A 16 -18.08 -9.56 -6.33
N LYS A 17 -17.50 -10.49 -7.11
CA LYS A 17 -16.75 -11.64 -6.56
C LYS A 17 -15.51 -11.23 -5.77
N ILE A 18 -14.74 -10.25 -6.26
CA ILE A 18 -13.51 -9.79 -5.60
C ILE A 18 -13.82 -9.00 -4.32
N THR A 19 -14.84 -8.15 -4.36
CA THR A 19 -15.18 -7.25 -3.24
C THR A 19 -16.12 -7.88 -2.21
N GLY A 20 -16.83 -8.95 -2.57
CA GLY A 20 -17.88 -9.53 -1.73
C GLY A 20 -19.15 -8.67 -1.64
N ALA A 21 -19.32 -7.69 -2.54
CA ALA A 21 -20.47 -6.81 -2.56
C ALA A 21 -21.78 -7.58 -2.78
N LYS A 22 -22.79 -7.29 -1.95
CA LYS A 22 -24.11 -7.96 -2.01
C LYS A 22 -25.01 -7.40 -3.09
N THR A 23 -24.81 -6.13 -3.47
CA THR A 23 -25.60 -5.45 -4.50
C THR A 23 -24.71 -4.85 -5.58
N LYS A 24 -25.29 -4.66 -6.78
CA LYS A 24 -24.59 -4.04 -7.91
C LYS A 24 -24.16 -2.60 -7.58
N THR A 25 -24.99 -1.86 -6.84
CA THR A 25 -24.68 -0.49 -6.41
C THR A 25 -23.47 -0.47 -5.48
N ASP A 26 -23.44 -1.34 -4.48
CA ASP A 26 -22.32 -1.41 -3.53
C ASP A 26 -21.02 -1.78 -4.26
N ALA A 27 -21.09 -2.69 -5.22
CA ALA A 27 -19.94 -3.09 -6.02
C ALA A 27 -19.34 -1.92 -6.80
N VAL A 28 -20.19 -1.10 -7.41
CA VAL A 28 -19.78 0.11 -8.14
C VAL A 28 -19.21 1.15 -7.18
N GLU A 29 -19.85 1.37 -6.03
CA GLU A 29 -19.38 2.31 -5.01
C GLU A 29 -17.99 1.94 -4.48
N ILE A 30 -17.79 0.66 -4.14
CA ILE A 30 -16.50 0.15 -3.68
C ILE A 30 -15.44 0.31 -4.77
N ALA A 31 -15.75 -0.06 -6.01
CA ALA A 31 -14.81 0.02 -7.12
C ALA A 31 -14.35 1.47 -7.38
N LEU A 32 -15.29 2.41 -7.45
CA LEU A 32 -14.97 3.82 -7.68
C LEU A 32 -14.17 4.42 -6.51
N THR A 33 -14.56 4.12 -5.28
CA THR A 33 -13.86 4.58 -4.08
C THR A 33 -12.43 4.04 -4.03
N GLU A 34 -12.23 2.76 -4.32
CA GLU A 34 -10.90 2.16 -4.32
C GLU A 34 -10.00 2.69 -5.44
N MET A 35 -10.55 2.96 -6.63
CA MET A 35 -9.77 3.58 -7.70
C MET A 35 -9.30 4.98 -7.32
N ALA A 36 -10.19 5.80 -6.74
CA ALA A 36 -9.84 7.12 -6.23
C ALA A 36 -8.79 7.03 -5.11
N ARG A 37 -8.97 6.11 -4.16
CA ARG A 37 -8.04 5.89 -3.03
C ARG A 37 -6.64 5.51 -3.52
N ARG A 38 -6.54 4.59 -4.48
CA ARG A 38 -5.25 4.17 -5.07
C ARG A 38 -4.55 5.30 -5.80
N HIS A 39 -5.29 6.10 -6.56
CA HIS A 39 -4.74 7.29 -7.20
C HIS A 39 -4.21 8.27 -6.15
N LYS A 40 -5.00 8.52 -5.08
CA LYS A 40 -4.60 9.45 -4.02
C LYS A 40 -3.34 9.00 -3.30
N LEU A 41 -3.23 7.70 -3.02
CA LEU A 41 -2.03 7.13 -2.41
C LEU A 41 -0.79 7.35 -3.28
N LYS A 42 -0.90 7.17 -4.60
CA LYS A 42 0.18 7.45 -5.54
C LYS A 42 0.59 8.92 -5.56
N GLU A 43 -0.38 9.84 -5.54
CA GLU A 43 -0.09 11.28 -5.45
C GLU A 43 0.69 11.62 -4.17
N LEU A 44 0.25 11.10 -3.03
CA LEU A 44 0.89 11.37 -1.74
C LEU A 44 2.32 10.82 -1.71
N PHE A 45 2.54 9.61 -2.22
CA PHE A 45 3.87 9.02 -2.29
C PHE A 45 4.79 9.73 -3.28
N ASN A 46 4.26 10.20 -4.41
CA ASN A 46 5.02 10.97 -5.37
C ASN A 46 5.36 12.39 -4.87
N ALA A 47 4.47 13.01 -4.08
CA ALA A 47 4.76 14.29 -3.43
C ALA A 47 5.93 14.18 -2.44
N GLY A 48 6.18 12.97 -1.92
CA GLY A 48 7.20 12.71 -0.92
C GLY A 48 6.85 13.35 0.42
N LEU A 49 7.81 13.34 1.34
CA LEU A 49 7.63 13.90 2.68
C LEU A 49 8.01 15.39 2.76
N GLY A 50 8.48 15.97 1.65
CA GLY A 50 9.05 17.33 1.64
C GLY A 50 10.34 17.47 2.44
N LEU A 51 10.95 16.35 2.86
CA LEU A 51 12.17 16.30 3.66
C LEU A 51 13.35 15.86 2.81
N THR A 52 14.50 16.46 3.08
CA THR A 52 15.78 15.95 2.60
C THR A 52 16.15 14.64 3.32
N PRO A 53 17.07 13.83 2.75
CA PRO A 53 17.51 12.59 3.40
C PRO A 53 18.07 12.78 4.80
N ASP A 54 18.70 13.92 5.09
CA ASP A 54 19.29 14.18 6.41
C ASP A 54 18.24 14.67 7.42
N GLU A 55 17.25 15.45 7.00
CA GLU A 55 16.10 15.80 7.85
C GLU A 55 15.25 14.57 8.18
N LEU A 56 15.11 13.64 7.22
CA LEU A 56 14.43 12.37 7.44
C LEU A 56 15.17 11.48 8.44
N LYS A 57 16.52 11.46 8.43
CA LYS A 57 17.29 10.74 9.47
C LYS A 57 17.13 11.42 10.83
N ALA A 58 17.14 12.76 10.85
CA ALA A 58 17.02 13.53 12.08
C ALA A 58 15.64 13.39 12.73
N SER A 59 14.56 13.15 11.96
CA SER A 59 13.21 13.00 12.52
C SER A 59 13.04 11.80 13.44
N PHE A 60 13.89 10.77 13.30
CA PHE A 60 13.90 9.57 14.15
C PHE A 60 14.98 9.61 15.24
N ALA A 61 15.90 10.58 15.21
CA ALA A 61 17.06 10.60 16.09
C ALA A 61 16.73 10.92 17.57
N ASN A 62 15.56 11.53 17.83
CA ASN A 62 15.16 11.99 19.16
C ASN A 62 13.98 11.21 19.75
N ASP A 63 13.62 10.06 19.19
CA ASP A 63 12.54 9.23 19.73
C ASP A 63 13.12 8.22 20.74
N PRO A 64 12.87 8.38 22.06
CA PRO A 64 13.38 7.48 23.08
C PRO A 64 12.81 6.05 22.96
N SER A 65 11.69 5.87 22.24
CA SER A 65 11.12 4.54 21.97
C SER A 65 11.90 3.76 20.90
N LEU A 66 12.70 4.45 20.09
CA LEU A 66 13.60 3.87 19.08
C LEU A 66 15.01 3.63 19.63
N GLU A 67 15.33 4.09 20.85
CA GLU A 67 16.54 3.69 21.56
C GLU A 67 16.48 2.20 21.86
N LYS A 68 17.08 1.40 20.97
CA LYS A 68 17.43 -0.02 21.10
C LYS A 68 16.73 -0.74 22.25
N SER A 69 15.42 -0.94 22.11
CA SER A 69 14.80 -2.06 22.80
C SER A 69 15.06 -3.29 21.93
N ASP A 70 15.70 -4.31 22.51
CA ASP A 70 15.86 -5.63 21.89
C ASP A 70 14.52 -6.27 21.47
N VAL A 71 13.40 -5.63 21.84
CA VAL A 71 12.01 -6.03 21.61
C VAL A 71 11.46 -5.56 20.24
N LEU A 72 12.00 -4.49 19.65
CA LEU A 72 11.50 -3.95 18.38
C LEU A 72 12.06 -4.65 17.12
N TYR A 73 13.10 -5.46 17.27
CA TYR A 73 13.63 -6.31 16.19
C TYR A 73 12.98 -7.70 16.17
N ALA A 74 11.65 -7.77 16.36
CA ALA A 74 10.86 -8.94 15.97
C ALA A 74 10.70 -9.04 14.42
N ALA A 75 11.58 -8.38 13.68
CA ALA A 75 11.70 -8.52 12.24
C ALA A 75 12.31 -9.88 11.94
N GLU A 76 11.66 -10.57 11.02
CA GLU A 76 11.83 -11.97 10.64
C GLU A 76 13.30 -12.38 10.41
N ASP A 77 13.56 -13.69 10.51
CA ASP A 77 14.87 -14.26 10.14
C ASP A 77 15.32 -13.71 8.78
N PRO A 78 16.60 -13.33 8.62
CA PRO A 78 17.09 -12.71 7.41
C PRO A 78 16.77 -13.59 6.20
N ALA A 79 15.93 -13.08 5.31
CA ALA A 79 15.55 -13.79 4.10
C ALA A 79 16.78 -13.97 3.17
N PRO A 80 16.88 -15.09 2.43
CA PRO A 80 18.09 -15.48 1.69
C PRO A 80 18.40 -14.63 0.45
N TYR A 81 17.69 -13.52 0.21
CA TYR A 81 17.97 -12.65 -0.93
C TYR A 81 19.16 -11.72 -0.65
N GLY A 82 19.95 -11.43 -1.68
CA GLY A 82 21.10 -10.52 -1.57
C GLY A 82 22.44 -11.14 -1.17
N GLN A 83 22.54 -12.47 -1.05
CA GLN A 83 23.85 -13.10 -0.88
C GLN A 83 24.70 -12.92 -2.16
N PRO A 84 25.93 -12.38 -2.06
CA PRO A 84 26.82 -12.33 -3.20
C PRO A 84 27.09 -13.75 -3.67
N ARG A 85 26.88 -14.00 -4.98
CA ARG A 85 27.24 -15.29 -5.59
C ARG A 85 28.73 -15.54 -5.28
N PRO A 86 29.11 -16.73 -4.77
CA PRO A 86 30.52 -17.05 -4.65
C PRO A 86 31.13 -17.00 -6.06
N SER A 87 32.04 -16.06 -6.29
CA SER A 87 32.90 -16.05 -7.46
C SER A 87 33.69 -17.36 -7.45
N GLY A 88 33.51 -18.17 -8.48
CA GLY A 88 33.89 -19.57 -8.50
C GLY A 88 35.34 -19.88 -8.15
N GLN A 89 35.52 -21.08 -7.61
CA GLN A 89 36.65 -21.98 -7.83
C GLN A 89 36.09 -23.38 -8.00
#